data_AF-A0A382XWP5-F1
#
_entry.id   AF-A0A382XWP5-F1
#
_cell.length_a   1.000
_cell.length_b   1.000
_cell.length_c   1.000
_cell.angle_alpha   90.00
_cell.angle_beta   90.00
_cell.angle_gamma   90.00
#
_symmetry.space_group_name_H-M   'P 1'
#
loop_
_entity.id
_entity.type
_entity.pdbx_description
1 polymer ?
#
loop_
_entity_poly.entity_id
_entity_poly.type
_entity_poly.pdbx_seq_one_letter_code
_entity_poly.pdbx_strand_id
1 'polypeptide(L)'
;MESLAKLECAHALCNAHLLRELTFQAEFRQQDWAKAMIGLLCEALKTTRLHPQGLSRSQVEDLRSRYEAVLEGGWKLNPPEPPDGGPGRTAQTDTVNLLRRLQDGAGEVLHFTRNPQVPFTNNEAEREVRMPKVKLKVAGSFRTPWGVQAFCITRLYLSTLKKQGRELLPSLEATFNGDDPLMGLDI
;
A
#
# COMPACT_ATOMS: atom_id res chain seq x y z
N MET A 1 -13.47 -12.02 -8.04
CA MET A 1 -12.55 -11.35 -7.10
C MET A 1 -13.32 -10.16 -6.58
N GLU A 2 -13.97 -10.30 -5.44
CA GLU A 2 -14.72 -9.18 -4.87
C GLU A 2 -13.74 -8.07 -4.52
N SER A 3 -14.07 -6.84 -4.92
CA SER A 3 -13.29 -5.66 -4.57
C SER A 3 -13.17 -5.58 -3.05
N LEU A 4 -11.93 -5.46 -2.55
CA LEU A 4 -11.61 -5.25 -1.13
C LEU A 4 -12.30 -4.01 -0.52
N ALA A 5 -12.88 -3.14 -1.36
CA ALA A 5 -13.66 -1.98 -0.96
C ALA A 5 -15.00 -2.30 -0.24
N LYS A 6 -15.38 -3.58 -0.09
CA LYS A 6 -16.62 -4.00 0.59
C LYS A 6 -16.49 -4.22 2.11
N LEU A 7 -15.29 -4.09 2.67
CA LEU A 7 -15.08 -4.22 4.11
C LEU A 7 -15.32 -2.86 4.80
N GLU A 8 -16.08 -2.87 5.90
CA GLU A 8 -16.29 -1.70 6.78
C GLU A 8 -15.01 -1.38 7.57
N CYS A 9 -13.98 -0.94 6.87
CA CYS A 9 -12.73 -0.47 7.47
C CYS A 9 -12.24 0.81 6.79
N ALA A 10 -11.38 1.56 7.50
CA ALA A 10 -10.65 2.65 6.88
C ALA A 10 -9.64 2.07 5.87
N HIS A 11 -9.67 2.57 4.65
CA HIS A 11 -8.78 2.14 3.58
C HIS A 11 -7.58 3.08 3.47
N ALA A 12 -6.44 2.53 3.05
CA ALA A 12 -5.24 3.29 2.71
C ALA A 12 -4.65 2.74 1.42
N LEU A 13 -4.19 3.62 0.54
CA LEU A 13 -3.52 3.22 -0.69
C LEU A 13 -2.01 3.14 -0.46
N CYS A 14 -1.39 2.07 -0.95
CA CYS A 14 0.06 1.89 -0.86
C CYS A 14 0.76 2.91 -1.75
N ASN A 15 1.35 3.94 -1.15
CA ASN A 15 2.03 4.99 -1.91
C ASN A 15 3.26 4.46 -2.68
N ALA A 16 3.87 3.33 -2.29
CA ALA A 16 4.95 2.73 -3.08
C ALA A 16 4.48 2.29 -4.48
N HIS A 17 3.25 1.82 -4.63
CA HIS A 17 2.68 1.51 -5.95
C HIS A 17 2.38 2.78 -6.73
N LEU A 18 1.74 3.76 -6.09
CA LEU A 18 1.46 5.05 -6.71
C LEU A 18 2.73 5.75 -7.19
N LEU A 19 3.80 5.73 -6.39
CA LEU A 19 5.09 6.30 -6.79
C LEU A 19 5.67 5.61 -8.02
N ARG A 20 5.55 4.29 -8.17
CA ARG A 20 6.01 3.60 -9.40
C ARG A 20 5.20 4.02 -10.62
N GLU A 21 3.88 4.13 -10.48
CA GLU A 21 3.01 4.58 -11.57
C GLU A 21 3.29 6.05 -11.92
N LEU A 22 3.44 6.92 -10.92
CA LEU A 22 3.82 8.32 -11.11
C LEU A 22 5.20 8.47 -11.75
N THR A 23 6.17 7.64 -11.37
CA THR A 23 7.51 7.63 -11.99
C THR A 23 7.39 7.25 -13.46
N PHE A 24 6.59 6.22 -13.79
CA PHE A 24 6.33 5.88 -15.18
C PHE A 24 5.72 7.06 -15.97
N GLN A 25 4.75 7.75 -15.38
CA GLN A 25 4.13 8.93 -15.99
C GLN A 25 5.14 10.08 -16.18
N ALA A 26 5.98 10.35 -15.18
CA ALA A 26 6.98 11.40 -15.24
C ALA A 26 8.07 11.11 -16.29
N GLU A 27 8.59 9.88 -16.33
CA GLU A 27 9.74 9.52 -17.16
C GLU A 27 9.35 9.15 -18.59
N PHE A 28 8.31 8.32 -18.77
CA PHE A 28 7.95 7.78 -20.07
C PHE A 28 6.83 8.55 -20.76
N ARG A 29 5.89 9.12 -20.00
CA ARG A 29 4.81 9.97 -20.53
C ARG A 29 5.13 11.46 -20.47
N GLN A 30 6.31 11.82 -19.94
CA GLN A 30 6.80 13.20 -19.81
C GLN A 30 5.80 14.12 -19.10
N GLN A 31 5.13 13.59 -18.07
CA GLN A 31 4.11 14.30 -17.32
C GLN A 31 4.75 15.02 -16.12
N ASP A 32 5.01 16.33 -16.25
CA ASP A 32 5.63 17.12 -15.19
C ASP A 32 4.79 17.18 -13.89
N TRP A 33 3.46 17.14 -14.01
CA TRP A 33 2.57 17.07 -12.84
C TRP A 33 2.82 15.80 -12.01
N ALA A 34 3.21 14.69 -12.64
CA ALA A 34 3.49 13.44 -11.94
C ALA A 34 4.78 13.57 -11.11
N LYS A 35 5.80 14.24 -11.66
CA LYS A 35 7.03 14.58 -10.92
C LYS A 35 6.75 15.49 -9.73
N ALA A 36 5.88 16.49 -9.91
CA ALA A 36 5.44 17.36 -8.83
C ALA A 36 4.69 16.59 -7.73
N MET A 37 3.80 15.66 -8.12
CA MET A 37 3.07 14.79 -7.19
C MET A 37 4.01 13.87 -6.39
N ILE A 38 5.02 13.28 -7.03
CA ILE A 38 6.07 12.50 -6.34
C ILE A 38 6.76 13.35 -5.28
N GLY A 39 7.17 14.58 -5.66
CA GLY A 39 7.81 15.53 -4.75
C GLY A 39 6.94 15.83 -3.54
N LEU A 40 5.67 16.16 -3.78
CA LEU A 40 4.70 16.47 -2.74
C LEU A 40 4.48 15.31 -1.76
N LEU A 41 4.29 14.08 -2.26
CA LEU A 41 4.09 12.91 -1.41
C LEU A 41 5.35 12.58 -0.58
N CYS A 42 6.54 12.72 -1.18
CA CYS A 42 7.80 12.52 -0.47
C CYS A 42 8.06 13.59 0.60
N GLU A 43 7.70 14.84 0.32
CA GLU A 43 7.75 15.94 1.29
C GLU A 43 6.80 15.66 2.46
N ALA A 44 5.54 15.34 2.17
CA ALA A 44 4.54 14.99 3.17
C ALA A 44 4.98 13.83 4.07
N LEU A 45 5.62 12.80 3.49
CA LEU A 45 6.21 11.70 4.25
C LEU A 45 7.30 12.17 5.22
N LYS A 46 8.23 13.02 4.75
CA LYS A 46 9.30 13.57 5.58
C LYS A 46 8.72 14.39 6.74
N THR A 47 7.77 15.27 6.45
CA THR A 47 7.11 16.10 7.48
C THR A 47 6.38 15.23 8.48
N THR A 48 5.56 14.27 8.03
CA THR A 48 4.80 13.38 8.92
C THR A 48 5.70 12.58 9.87
N ARG A 49 6.89 12.15 9.43
CA ARG A 49 7.85 11.44 10.30
C ARG A 49 8.37 12.28 11.46
N LEU A 50 8.32 13.61 11.36
CA LEU A 50 8.68 14.53 12.44
C LEU A 50 7.51 14.79 13.42
N HIS A 51 6.31 14.30 13.09
CA HIS A 51 5.09 14.49 13.86
C HIS A 51 4.53 13.12 14.32
N PRO A 52 4.96 12.61 15.49
CA PRO A 52 4.57 11.27 15.96
C PRO A 52 3.06 11.11 16.23
N GLN A 53 2.33 12.21 16.34
CA GLN A 53 0.86 12.22 16.50
C GLN A 53 0.11 12.55 15.20
N GLY A 54 0.82 12.66 14.08
CA GLY A 54 0.29 13.09 12.80
C GLY A 54 0.35 14.61 12.63
N LEU A 55 0.09 15.05 11.39
CA LEU A 55 0.07 16.46 11.04
C LEU A 55 -1.15 17.15 11.65
N SER A 56 -1.00 18.43 11.99
CA SER A 56 -2.12 19.26 12.43
C SER A 56 -3.14 19.44 11.30
N ARG A 57 -4.38 19.80 11.66
CA ARG A 57 -5.47 20.03 10.70
C ARG A 57 -5.09 21.04 9.62
N SER A 58 -4.45 22.15 9.99
CA SER A 58 -4.02 23.18 9.03
C SER A 58 -2.93 22.67 8.08
N GLN A 59 -1.96 21.90 8.57
CA GLN A 59 -0.93 21.27 7.71
C GLN A 59 -1.54 20.28 6.72
N VAL A 60 -2.54 19.52 7.16
CA VAL A 60 -3.28 18.58 6.30
C VAL A 60 -4.10 19.31 5.24
N GLU A 61 -4.76 20.41 5.61
CA GLU A 61 -5.54 21.23 4.68
C GLU A 61 -4.62 21.89 3.63
N ASP A 62 -3.47 22.45 4.04
CA ASP A 62 -2.46 22.99 3.12
C ASP A 62 -1.94 21.93 2.13
N LEU A 63 -1.54 20.77 2.66
CA LEU A 63 -1.08 19.65 1.84
C LEU A 63 -2.16 19.21 0.84
N ARG A 64 -3.43 19.15 1.27
CA ARG A 64 -4.55 18.78 0.41
C ARG A 64 -4.76 19.80 -0.71
N SER A 65 -4.70 21.10 -0.41
CA SER A 65 -4.81 22.15 -1.43
C SER A 65 -3.69 22.06 -2.46
N ARG A 66 -2.44 21.83 -2.02
CA ARG A 66 -1.30 21.60 -2.92
C ARG A 66 -1.48 20.35 -3.77
N TYR A 67 -2.01 19.27 -3.19
CA TYR A 67 -2.31 18.02 -3.88
C TYR A 67 -3.34 18.21 -4.99
N GLU A 68 -4.45 18.88 -4.67
CA GLU A 68 -5.53 19.19 -5.62
C GLU A 68 -5.05 20.11 -6.75
N ALA A 69 -4.20 21.09 -6.45
CA ALA A 69 -3.60 21.97 -7.47
C ALA A 69 -2.71 21.19 -8.46
N VAL A 70 -1.93 20.22 -8.00
CA VAL A 70 -1.14 19.34 -8.89
C VAL A 70 -2.05 18.49 -9.77
N LEU A 71 -3.13 17.94 -9.21
CA LEU A 71 -4.12 17.16 -9.99
C LEU A 71 -4.84 18.01 -11.02
N GLU A 72 -5.18 19.26 -10.71
CA GLU A 72 -5.79 20.18 -11.67
C GLU A 72 -4.86 20.41 -12.88
N GLY A 73 -3.56 20.60 -12.64
CA GLY A 73 -2.56 20.67 -13.70
C GLY A 73 -2.51 19.40 -14.55
N GLY A 74 -2.60 18.23 -13.91
CA GLY A 74 -2.66 16.95 -14.61
C GLY A 74 -3.90 16.79 -15.49
N TRP A 75 -5.08 17.17 -14.97
CA TRP A 75 -6.34 17.12 -15.71
C TRP A 75 -6.38 18.09 -16.90
N LYS A 76 -5.81 19.30 -16.76
CA LYS A 76 -5.70 20.27 -17.86
C LYS A 76 -4.90 19.72 -19.04
N LEU A 77 -3.85 18.94 -18.77
CA LEU A 77 -2.99 18.35 -19.80
C LEU A 77 -3.56 17.04 -20.36
N ASN A 78 -4.43 16.36 -19.62
CA ASN A 78 -4.93 15.02 -19.95
C ASN A 78 -6.46 14.98 -19.82
N PRO A 79 -7.20 15.66 -20.72
CA PRO A 79 -8.65 15.59 -20.71
C PRO A 79 -9.12 14.14 -20.95
N PRO A 80 -10.23 13.70 -20.32
CA PRO A 80 -10.82 12.40 -20.60
C PRO A 80 -11.24 12.28 -22.08
N GLU A 81 -11.08 11.09 -22.63
CA GLU A 81 -11.60 10.77 -23.96
C GLU A 81 -13.13 10.82 -23.95
N PRO A 82 -13.76 11.43 -24.97
CA PRO A 82 -15.21 11.47 -25.08
C PRO A 82 -15.80 10.08 -25.34
N PRO A 83 -17.10 9.87 -25.07
CA PRO A 83 -17.76 8.61 -25.38
C PRO A 83 -17.59 8.20 -26.85
N ASP A 84 -17.14 6.97 -27.08
CA ASP A 84 -16.90 6.39 -28.41
C ASP A 84 -18.16 5.80 -29.07
N GLY A 85 -19.31 5.91 -28.39
CA GLY A 85 -20.61 5.38 -28.86
C GLY A 85 -20.75 3.87 -28.74
N GLY A 86 -19.74 3.17 -28.21
CA GLY A 86 -19.78 1.74 -27.96
C GLY A 86 -20.56 1.37 -26.68
N PRO A 87 -21.01 0.11 -26.55
CA PRO A 87 -21.58 -0.37 -25.30
C PRO A 87 -20.51 -0.45 -24.22
N GLY A 88 -20.73 0.24 -23.09
CA GLY A 88 -19.83 0.21 -21.93
C GLY A 88 -19.11 1.54 -21.67
N ARG A 89 -18.12 1.51 -20.76
CA ARG A 89 -17.32 2.70 -20.43
C ARG A 89 -16.20 2.85 -21.45
N THR A 90 -16.12 4.00 -22.11
CA THR A 90 -15.03 4.31 -23.05
C THR A 90 -13.68 4.18 -22.37
N ALA A 91 -12.75 3.50 -23.05
CA ALA A 91 -11.40 3.29 -22.56
C ALA A 91 -10.69 4.64 -22.43
N GLN A 92 -9.93 4.80 -21.34
CA GLN A 92 -9.19 6.02 -21.03
C GLN A 92 -7.70 5.67 -20.95
N THR A 93 -6.84 6.66 -21.15
CA THR A 93 -5.39 6.48 -21.03
C THR A 93 -4.99 6.04 -19.62
N ASP A 94 -3.82 5.41 -19.50
CA ASP A 94 -3.21 5.09 -18.21
C ASP A 94 -3.05 6.35 -17.33
N THR A 95 -2.70 7.49 -17.93
CA THR A 95 -2.60 8.80 -17.28
C THR A 95 -3.94 9.26 -16.69
N VAL A 96 -5.01 9.26 -17.47
CA VAL A 96 -6.36 9.65 -17.00
C VAL A 96 -6.86 8.71 -15.92
N ASN A 97 -6.61 7.41 -16.05
CA ASN A 97 -6.98 6.44 -15.03
C ASN A 97 -6.18 6.60 -13.72
N LEU A 98 -4.91 7.04 -13.78
CA LEU A 98 -4.14 7.39 -12.59
C LEU A 98 -4.66 8.67 -11.94
N LEU A 99 -4.91 9.74 -12.72
CA LEU A 99 -5.47 10.99 -12.21
C LEU A 99 -6.80 10.76 -11.48
N ARG A 100 -7.70 9.98 -12.09
CA ARG A 100 -8.97 9.60 -11.47
C ARG A 100 -8.77 8.86 -10.15
N ARG A 101 -7.88 7.86 -10.11
CA ARG A 101 -7.59 7.11 -8.86
C ARG A 101 -7.00 8.00 -7.76
N LEU A 102 -6.11 8.93 -8.11
CA LEU A 102 -5.53 9.88 -7.17
C LEU A 102 -6.58 10.86 -6.64
N GLN A 103 -7.48 11.34 -7.50
CA GLN A 103 -8.57 12.24 -7.12
C GLN A 103 -9.61 11.54 -6.23
N ASP A 104 -10.14 10.40 -6.68
CA ASP A 104 -11.20 9.67 -5.99
C ASP A 104 -10.69 9.08 -4.66
N GLY A 105 -9.41 8.67 -4.62
CA GLY A 105 -8.77 8.06 -3.45
C GLY A 105 -7.91 9.02 -2.61
N ALA A 106 -8.07 10.33 -2.75
CA ALA A 106 -7.18 11.30 -2.11
C ALA A 106 -7.09 11.13 -0.58
N GLY A 107 -8.19 10.74 0.06
CA GLY A 107 -8.22 10.47 1.50
C GLY A 107 -7.35 9.28 1.89
N GLU A 108 -7.43 8.20 1.12
CA GLU A 108 -6.68 6.96 1.30
C GLU A 108 -5.19 7.13 0.96
N VAL A 109 -4.86 7.96 -0.04
CA VAL A 109 -3.48 8.32 -0.39
C VAL A 109 -2.82 9.09 0.76
N LEU A 110 -3.53 10.06 1.32
CA LEU A 110 -3.02 10.98 2.35
C LEU A 110 -3.27 10.47 3.78
N HIS A 111 -3.81 9.26 3.97
CA HIS A 111 -4.25 8.78 5.28
C HIS A 111 -3.10 8.74 6.32
N PHE A 112 -1.89 8.38 5.87
CA PHE A 112 -0.68 8.35 6.69
C PHE A 112 -0.35 9.69 7.38
N THR A 113 -0.83 10.81 6.82
CA THR A 113 -0.55 12.15 7.34
C THR A 113 -1.32 12.46 8.63
N ARG A 114 -2.47 11.82 8.83
CA ARG A 114 -3.37 12.04 9.99
C ARG A 114 -3.25 10.93 11.02
N ASN A 115 -2.96 9.71 10.56
CA ASN A 115 -2.86 8.54 11.41
C ASN A 115 -1.46 7.90 11.28
N PRO A 116 -0.55 8.16 12.22
CA PRO A 116 0.81 7.62 12.22
C PRO A 116 0.90 6.09 12.24
N GLN A 117 -0.17 5.39 12.67
CA GLN A 117 -0.23 3.93 12.64
C GLN A 117 -0.40 3.38 11.21
N VAL A 118 -0.79 4.23 10.26
CA VAL A 118 -0.96 3.87 8.86
C VAL A 118 0.34 4.19 8.13
N PRO A 119 1.13 3.19 7.72
CA PRO A 119 2.38 3.44 7.05
C PRO A 119 2.16 3.97 5.64
N PHE A 120 3.12 4.76 5.16
CA PHE A 120 3.13 5.26 3.78
C PHE A 120 3.18 4.14 2.74
N THR A 121 3.83 3.02 3.07
CA THR A 121 3.92 1.85 2.19
C THR A 121 3.35 0.62 2.87
N ASN A 122 2.80 -0.30 2.07
CA ASN A 122 2.34 -1.60 2.55
C ASN A 122 3.42 -2.69 2.39
N ASN A 123 4.70 -2.29 2.35
CA ASN A 123 5.80 -3.20 2.01
C ASN A 123 5.90 -4.38 2.98
N GLU A 124 5.55 -4.19 4.25
CA GLU A 124 5.57 -5.27 5.23
C GLU A 124 4.50 -6.33 4.95
N ALA A 125 3.25 -5.93 4.72
CA ALA A 125 2.21 -6.89 4.40
C ALA A 125 2.53 -7.58 3.07
N GLU A 126 2.93 -6.83 2.03
CA GLU A 126 3.34 -7.37 0.73
C GLU A 126 4.46 -8.41 0.87
N ARG A 127 5.46 -8.14 1.73
CA ARG A 127 6.55 -9.08 2.01
C ARG A 127 6.06 -10.36 2.66
N GLU A 128 5.09 -10.29 3.55
CA GLU A 128 4.54 -11.48 4.20
C GLU A 128 3.74 -12.37 3.22
N VAL A 129 2.97 -11.77 2.31
CA VAL A 129 2.23 -12.54 1.27
C VAL A 129 3.12 -13.05 0.14
N ARG A 130 4.34 -12.52 -0.01
CA ARG A 130 5.27 -12.92 -1.07
C ARG A 130 5.67 -14.39 -0.98
N MET A 131 5.93 -14.91 0.21
CA MET A 131 6.41 -16.28 0.39
C MET A 131 5.38 -17.34 -0.05
N PRO A 132 4.09 -17.22 0.28
CA PRO A 132 3.04 -18.04 -0.35
C PRO A 132 3.10 -18.00 -1.89
N LYS A 133 3.25 -16.81 -2.49
CA LYS A 133 3.29 -16.68 -3.96
C LYS A 133 4.55 -17.31 -4.56
N VAL A 134 5.70 -17.21 -3.90
CA VAL A 134 6.94 -17.89 -4.32
C VAL A 134 6.79 -19.40 -4.24
N LYS A 135 6.17 -19.93 -3.18
CA LYS A 135 5.88 -21.37 -3.06
C LYS A 135 5.01 -21.85 -4.22
N LEU A 136 3.96 -21.11 -4.57
CA LEU A 136 3.13 -21.42 -5.74
C LEU A 136 3.92 -21.38 -7.05
N LYS A 137 4.77 -20.36 -7.25
CA LYS A 137 5.60 -20.22 -8.45
C LYS A 137 6.57 -21.39 -8.63
N VAL A 138 7.23 -21.82 -7.55
CA VAL A 138 8.30 -22.84 -7.60
C VAL A 138 7.74 -24.27 -7.50
N ALA A 139 6.72 -24.49 -6.67
CA ALA A 139 6.18 -25.82 -6.40
C ALA A 139 4.84 -26.12 -7.11
N GLY A 140 4.33 -25.20 -7.94
CA GLY A 140 3.15 -25.37 -8.79
C GLY A 140 1.81 -25.13 -8.07
N SER A 141 1.62 -25.66 -6.86
CA SER A 141 0.44 -25.40 -6.03
C SER A 141 0.58 -25.95 -4.61
N PHE A 142 -0.37 -25.61 -3.72
CA PHE A 142 -0.62 -26.39 -2.52
C PHE A 142 -1.59 -27.52 -2.87
N ARG A 143 -1.25 -28.76 -2.53
CA ARG A 143 -2.04 -29.95 -2.90
C ARG A 143 -3.29 -30.13 -2.05
N THR A 144 -3.31 -29.57 -0.84
CA THR A 144 -4.43 -29.69 0.11
C THR A 144 -4.63 -28.38 0.87
N PRO A 145 -5.86 -28.08 1.34
CA PRO A 145 -6.12 -26.94 2.22
C PRO A 145 -5.31 -26.99 3.52
N TRP A 146 -5.12 -28.18 4.09
CA TRP A 146 -4.28 -28.40 5.27
C TRP A 146 -2.84 -27.96 5.03
N GLY A 147 -2.27 -28.27 3.87
CA GLY A 147 -0.90 -27.85 3.52
C GLY A 147 -0.77 -26.32 3.38
N VAL A 148 -1.82 -25.63 2.93
CA VAL A 148 -1.89 -24.16 2.95
C VAL A 148 -1.89 -23.66 4.39
N GLN A 149 -2.77 -24.21 5.22
CA GLN A 149 -2.95 -23.78 6.61
C GLN A 149 -1.66 -23.97 7.42
N ALA A 150 -1.03 -25.15 7.34
CA ALA A 150 0.23 -25.43 8.01
C ALA A 150 1.32 -24.43 7.59
N PHE A 151 1.45 -24.18 6.28
CA PHE A 151 2.40 -23.20 5.75
C PHE A 151 2.13 -21.79 6.29
N CYS A 152 0.86 -21.35 6.29
CA CYS A 152 0.47 -20.04 6.81
C CYS A 152 0.75 -19.90 8.31
N ILE A 153 0.45 -20.92 9.12
CA ILE A 153 0.72 -20.94 10.56
C ILE A 153 2.22 -20.82 10.82
N THR A 154 3.04 -21.67 10.20
CA THR A 154 4.51 -21.62 10.37
C THR A 154 5.05 -20.23 10.01
N ARG A 155 4.56 -19.63 8.92
CA ARG A 155 4.99 -18.31 8.46
C ARG A 155 4.55 -17.19 9.40
N LEU A 156 3.29 -17.20 9.85
CA LEU A 156 2.73 -16.24 10.80
C LEU A 156 3.55 -16.24 12.09
N TYR A 157 3.82 -17.44 12.59
CA TYR A 157 4.56 -17.67 13.80
C TYR A 157 6.01 -17.15 13.72
N LEU A 158 6.74 -17.51 12.65
CA LEU A 158 8.10 -17.01 12.41
C LEU A 158 8.16 -15.49 12.21
N SER A 159 7.16 -14.91 11.54
CA SER A 159 7.05 -13.45 11.36
C SER A 159 6.85 -12.76 12.71
N THR A 160 5.98 -13.30 13.56
CA THR A 160 5.69 -12.77 14.89
C THR A 160 6.94 -12.76 15.78
N LEU A 161 7.64 -13.90 15.89
CA LEU A 161 8.88 -13.99 16.67
C LEU A 161 9.92 -12.97 16.21
N LYS A 162 10.08 -12.82 14.89
CA LYS A 162 11.03 -11.86 14.32
C LYS A 162 10.65 -10.40 14.65
N LYS A 163 9.37 -10.06 14.59
CA LYS A 163 8.86 -8.71 14.92
C LYS A 163 9.03 -8.38 16.40
N GLN A 164 8.95 -9.39 17.26
CA GLN A 164 9.20 -9.29 18.71
C GLN A 164 10.70 -9.33 19.06
N GLY A 165 11.59 -9.31 18.06
CA GLY A 165 13.04 -9.31 18.28
C GLY A 165 13.62 -10.62 18.82
N ARG A 166 12.87 -11.74 18.76
CA ARG A 166 13.34 -13.04 19.23
C ARG A 166 14.22 -13.74 18.20
N GLU A 167 15.21 -14.48 18.70
CA GLU A 167 16.03 -15.36 17.86
C GLU A 167 15.21 -16.57 17.39
N LEU A 168 15.18 -16.79 16.08
CA LEU A 168 14.27 -17.78 15.47
C LEU A 168 14.65 -19.22 15.81
N LEU A 169 15.94 -19.55 15.80
CA LEU A 169 16.40 -20.92 16.02
C LEU A 169 16.13 -21.39 17.46
N PRO A 170 16.51 -20.64 18.52
CA PRO A 170 16.15 -21.00 19.89
C PRO A 170 14.64 -21.08 20.12
N SER A 171 13.87 -20.17 19.50
CA SER A 171 12.40 -20.17 19.63
C SER A 171 11.77 -21.42 18.99
N LEU A 172 12.30 -21.87 17.85
CA LEU A 172 11.85 -23.11 17.21
C LEU A 172 12.20 -24.33 18.06
N GLU A 173 13.43 -24.39 18.61
CA GLU A 173 13.86 -25.46 19.51
C GLU A 173 12.96 -25.56 20.73
N ALA A 174 12.66 -24.44 21.40
CA ALA A 174 11.73 -24.38 22.53
C ALA A 174 10.34 -24.91 22.15
N THR A 175 9.82 -24.52 20.98
CA THR A 175 8.51 -24.99 20.48
C THR A 175 8.48 -26.50 20.27
N PHE A 176 9.55 -27.09 19.72
CA PHE A 176 9.64 -28.53 19.54
C PHE A 176 9.80 -29.28 20.87
N ASN A 177 10.33 -28.62 21.90
CA ASN A 177 10.43 -29.15 23.26
C ASN A 177 9.14 -28.98 24.09
N GLY A 178 8.08 -28.38 23.51
CA GLY A 178 6.77 -28.23 24.15
C GLY A 178 6.57 -26.91 24.91
N ASP A 179 7.55 -26.02 24.86
CA ASP A 179 7.41 -24.66 25.40
C ASP A 179 6.65 -23.80 24.40
N ASP A 180 5.76 -22.93 24.88
CA ASP A 180 5.18 -21.89 24.05
C ASP A 180 6.08 -20.64 24.12
N PRO A 181 6.87 -20.31 23.08
CA PRO A 181 7.70 -19.11 23.11
C PRO A 181 6.90 -17.82 22.83
N LEU A 182 5.57 -17.93 22.66
CA LEU A 182 4.65 -16.81 22.78
C LEU A 182 4.16 -16.61 24.23
N MET A 183 4.45 -17.51 25.19
CA MET A 183 4.18 -17.26 26.61
C MET A 183 4.88 -15.98 27.07
N GLY A 184 4.10 -15.09 27.70
CA GLY A 184 4.57 -13.78 28.16
C GLY A 184 4.50 -12.67 27.09
N LEU A 185 3.83 -12.91 25.96
CA LEU A 185 3.41 -11.85 25.05
C LEU A 185 2.03 -11.35 25.47
N ASP A 186 1.93 -10.07 25.83
CA ASP A 186 0.64 -9.36 25.87
C ASP A 186 0.25 -9.09 24.40
N ILE A 187 -0.64 -9.93 23.84
CA ILE A 187 -1.19 -9.79 22.48
C ILE A 187 -2.54 -9.07 22.56
#